data_AF-A0AAW6MCC3-F1
#
_entry.id   AF-A0AAW6MCC3-F1
#
_cell.length_a   1.000
_cell.length_b   1.000
_cell.length_c   1.000
_cell.angle_alpha   90.00
_cell.angle_beta   90.00
_cell.angle_gamma   90.00
#
_symmetry.space_group_name_H-M   'P 1'
#
loop_
_entity.id
_entity.type
_entity.pdbx_description
1 polymer ?
#
loop_
_entity_poly.entity_id
_entity_poly.type
_entity_poly.pdbx_seq_one_letter_code
_entity_poly.pdbx_strand_id
1 'polypeptide(L)'
;LVGALVRTLDKLQQKSILLAPTGRAAKVFSAYAGHPAITIHKKIYRQQSFSNEVSNFSVNDNLTTHTFYIVDEASMISNEGLSGAVFGTGRLLDDLIQFVY
;
A
#
# COMPACT_ATOMS: atom_id res chain seq x y z
N LEU A 1 4.10 2.13 19.63
CA LEU A 1 4.48 0.75 19.30
C LEU A 1 5.04 0.64 17.88
N VAL A 2 4.28 1.01 16.84
CA VAL A 2 4.72 0.82 15.43
C VAL A 2 6.03 1.52 15.10
N GLY A 3 6.25 2.76 15.56
CA GLY A 3 7.55 3.43 15.36
C GLY A 3 8.74 2.71 16.00
N ALA A 4 8.54 2.00 17.12
CA ALA A 4 9.60 1.18 17.71
C ALA A 4 9.87 -0.07 16.86
N LEU A 5 8.82 -0.73 16.36
CA LEU A 5 8.95 -1.86 15.43
C LEU A 5 9.74 -1.49 14.17
N VAL A 6 9.36 -0.39 13.52
CA VAL A 6 10.03 0.08 12.28
C VAL A 6 11.51 0.40 12.56
N ARG A 7 11.81 1.10 13.65
CA ARG A 7 13.21 1.37 14.05
C ARG A 7 14.00 0.10 14.35
N THR A 8 13.35 -0.93 14.93
CA THR A 8 14.00 -2.22 15.18
C THR A 8 14.30 -2.94 13.87
N LEU A 9 13.35 -2.96 12.92
CA LEU A 9 13.56 -3.56 11.60
C LEU A 9 14.72 -2.87 10.86
N ASP A 10 14.78 -1.54 10.91
CA ASP A 10 15.87 -0.75 10.33
C ASP A 10 17.23 -1.10 10.96
N LYS A 11 17.31 -1.18 12.29
CA LYS A 11 18.51 -1.64 13.01
C LYS A 11 18.92 -3.07 12.65
N LEU A 12 17.96 -3.95 12.37
CA LEU A 12 18.19 -5.33 11.93
C LEU A 12 18.44 -5.44 10.42
N GLN A 13 18.53 -4.31 9.70
CA GLN A 13 18.72 -4.24 8.25
C GLN A 13 17.63 -5.01 7.47
N GLN A 14 16.42 -5.07 8.03
CA GLN A 14 15.27 -5.67 7.41
C GLN A 14 14.52 -4.60 6.60
N LYS A 15 14.35 -4.85 5.30
CA LYS A 15 13.60 -3.94 4.42
C LYS A 15 12.15 -3.87 4.87
N SER A 16 11.61 -2.67 4.97
CA SER A 16 10.18 -2.46 5.24
C SER A 16 9.58 -1.37 4.37
N ILE A 17 8.32 -1.54 4.02
CA ILE A 17 7.49 -0.57 3.32
C ILE A 17 6.27 -0.29 4.16
N LEU A 18 6.07 0.99 4.48
CA LEU A 18 4.98 1.46 5.32
C LEU A 18 3.84 1.94 4.43
N LEU A 19 2.67 1.36 4.63
CA LEU A 19 1.45 1.61 3.87
C LEU A 19 0.32 2.08 4.78
N ALA A 20 -0.61 2.83 4.20
CA ALA A 20 -1.88 3.16 4.82
C ALA A 20 -2.98 3.26 3.75
N PRO A 21 -4.27 3.12 4.10
CA PRO A 21 -5.37 3.15 3.13
C PRO A 21 -5.60 4.56 2.54
N THR A 22 -5.34 5.62 3.31
CA THR A 22 -5.59 7.02 2.90
C THR A 22 -4.33 7.88 2.99
N GLY A 23 -4.27 8.97 2.23
CA GLY A 23 -3.14 9.90 2.25
C GLY A 23 -2.92 10.57 3.60
N ARG A 24 -4.01 10.88 4.33
CA ARG A 24 -3.93 11.44 5.68
C ARG A 24 -3.34 10.44 6.66
N ALA A 25 -3.81 9.19 6.64
CA ALA A 25 -3.26 8.12 7.48
C ALA A 25 -1.78 7.88 7.17
N ALA A 26 -1.38 7.83 5.89
CA ALA A 26 0.03 7.69 5.50
C ALA A 26 0.91 8.84 6.03
N LYS A 27 0.43 10.09 5.98
CA LYS A 27 1.17 11.25 6.51
C LYS A 27 1.38 11.16 8.03
N VAL A 28 0.32 10.80 8.76
CA VAL A 28 0.35 10.61 10.21
C VAL A 28 1.26 9.45 10.57
N PHE A 29 1.13 8.32 9.87
CA PHE A 29 1.95 7.14 10.08
C PHE A 29 3.43 7.42 9.84
N SER A 30 3.77 8.17 8.78
CA SER A 30 5.15 8.59 8.51
C SER A 30 5.76 9.37 9.67
N ALA A 31 5.00 10.32 10.24
CA ALA A 31 5.46 11.14 11.36
C ALA A 31 5.69 10.30 12.62
N TYR A 32 4.79 9.36 12.94
CA TYR A 32 4.94 8.49 14.11
C TYR A 32 6.06 7.46 13.96
N ALA A 33 6.26 6.93 12.75
CA ALA A 33 7.29 5.93 12.48
C ALA A 33 8.69 6.53 12.26
N GLY A 34 8.76 7.81 11.91
CA GLY A 34 10.02 8.45 11.49
C GLY A 34 10.55 7.91 10.16
N HIS A 35 9.69 7.27 9.36
CA HIS A 35 10.02 6.64 8.08
C HIS A 35 8.93 6.99 7.06
N PRO A 36 9.25 7.12 5.76
CA PRO A 36 8.24 7.42 4.75
C PRO A 36 7.17 6.33 4.67
N ALA A 37 5.91 6.72 4.70
CA ALA A 37 4.75 5.88 4.39
C ALA A 37 3.98 6.44 3.18
N ILE A 38 3.40 5.54 2.40
CA ILE A 38 2.59 5.88 1.21
C ILE A 38 1.24 5.17 1.25
N THR A 39 0.33 5.52 0.35
CA THR A 39 -0.93 4.78 0.28
C THR A 39 -0.74 3.40 -0.33
N ILE A 40 -1.58 2.44 0.07
CA ILE A 40 -1.67 1.12 -0.59
C ILE A 40 -1.86 1.32 -2.10
N HIS A 41 -2.82 2.17 -2.49
CA HIS A 41 -3.13 2.48 -3.88
C HIS A 41 -1.89 2.94 -4.68
N LYS A 42 -1.08 3.84 -4.11
CA LYS A 42 0.13 4.35 -4.78
C LYS A 42 1.20 3.26 -4.93
N LYS A 43 1.25 2.28 -4.03
CA LYS A 43 2.24 1.20 -4.07
C LYS A 43 1.85 0.10 -5.05
N ILE A 44 0.59 -0.33 -5.02
CA ILE A 44 0.17 -1.57 -5.67
C ILE A 44 -0.48 -1.37 -7.04
N TYR A 45 -0.83 -0.14 -7.44
CA TYR A 45 -1.45 0.11 -8.74
C TYR A 45 -0.55 0.93 -9.67
N ARG A 46 -0.72 0.71 -10.98
CA ARG A 46 -0.14 1.50 -12.07
C ARG A 46 -1.22 1.91 -13.06
N GLN A 47 -1.12 3.12 -13.59
CA GLN A 47 -1.99 3.57 -14.68
C GLN A 47 -1.57 2.88 -15.98
N GLN A 48 -2.53 2.37 -16.74
CA GLN A 48 -2.26 1.81 -18.06
C GLN A 48 -2.12 2.93 -19.10
N SER A 49 -1.01 2.93 -19.83
CA SER A 49 -0.62 4.03 -20.73
C SER A 49 -1.46 4.17 -22.00
N PHE A 50 -2.39 3.24 -22.28
CA PHE A 50 -3.01 3.08 -23.60
C PHE A 50 -4.51 3.41 -23.69
N SER A 51 -5.13 3.89 -22.63
CA SER A 51 -6.53 4.32 -22.68
C SER A 51 -6.66 5.80 -22.31
N ASN A 52 -7.33 6.58 -23.16
CA ASN A 52 -7.80 7.94 -22.81
C ASN A 52 -8.86 7.95 -21.69
N GLU A 53 -9.13 6.79 -21.08
CA GLU A 53 -10.00 6.65 -19.92
C GLU A 53 -9.21 6.96 -18.64
N VAL A 54 -9.73 7.89 -17.85
CA VAL A 54 -9.14 8.40 -16.61
C VAL A 54 -9.07 7.33 -15.50
N SER A 55 -9.68 6.15 -15.72
CA SER A 55 -9.94 5.13 -14.70
C SER A 55 -9.25 3.78 -14.89
N ASN A 56 -8.32 3.62 -15.84
CA ASN A 56 -7.68 2.32 -16.08
C ASN A 56 -6.38 2.14 -15.27
N PHE A 57 -6.54 1.66 -14.03
CA PHE A 57 -5.44 1.22 -13.19
C PHE A 57 -5.44 -0.30 -13.03
N SER A 58 -4.25 -0.89 -13.11
CA SER A 58 -4.02 -2.33 -12.88
C SER A 58 -3.04 -2.56 -11.75
N VAL A 59 -3.08 -3.75 -11.14
CA VAL A 59 -2.07 -4.16 -10.15
C VAL A 59 -0.68 -4.10 -10.78
N ASN A 60 0.27 -3.54 -10.04
CA ASN A 60 1.64 -3.30 -10.45
C ASN A 60 2.53 -4.51 -10.12
N ASP A 61 3.72 -4.56 -10.71
CA ASP A 61 4.70 -5.61 -10.45
C ASP A 61 5.40 -5.37 -9.09
N ASN A 62 5.47 -6.39 -8.25
CA ASN A 62 6.20 -6.31 -6.99
C ASN A 62 7.66 -6.73 -7.17
N LEU A 63 8.53 -5.72 -7.29
CA LEU A 63 9.98 -5.92 -7.46
C LEU A 63 10.76 -6.03 -6.15
N THR A 64 10.06 -6.09 -5.00
CA THR A 64 10.72 -6.12 -3.69
C THR A 64 10.98 -7.55 -3.24
N THR A 65 12.15 -7.80 -2.66
CA THR A 65 12.53 -9.10 -2.10
C THR A 65 12.80 -8.96 -0.60
N HIS A 66 12.44 -9.98 0.19
CA HIS A 66 12.63 -10.02 1.65
C HIS A 66 12.23 -8.71 2.36
N THR A 67 11.02 -8.22 2.03
CA THR A 67 10.53 -6.91 2.48
C THR A 67 9.25 -7.07 3.27
N PHE A 68 9.22 -6.49 4.47
CA PHE A 68 8.01 -6.41 5.30
C PHE A 68 7.09 -5.30 4.81
N TYR A 69 5.83 -5.64 4.55
CA TYR A 69 4.77 -4.66 4.29
C TYR A 69 3.99 -4.40 5.58
N ILE A 70 4.07 -3.18 6.10
CA ILE A 70 3.41 -2.77 7.34
C ILE A 70 2.27 -1.83 6.99
N VAL A 71 1.04 -2.21 7.32
CA VAL A 71 -0.15 -1.42 6.99
C VAL A 71 -0.76 -0.86 8.28
N ASP A 72 -0.88 0.48 8.34
CA ASP A 72 -1.61 1.17 9.41
C ASP A 72 -3.08 1.38 9.01
N GLU A 73 -3.96 1.55 10.00
CA GLU A 73 -5.41 1.72 9.80
C GLU A 73 -6.05 0.60 8.96
N ALA A 74 -5.62 -0.65 9.19
CA ALA A 74 -6.05 -1.81 8.42
C ALA A 74 -7.57 -2.05 8.45
N SER A 75 -8.28 -1.55 9.48
CA SER A 75 -9.74 -1.61 9.58
C SER A 75 -10.46 -0.84 8.47
N MET A 76 -9.80 0.09 7.77
CA MET A 76 -10.38 0.80 6.64
C MET A 76 -10.19 0.09 5.30
N ILE A 77 -9.49 -1.05 5.26
CA ILE A 77 -9.30 -1.83 4.03
C ILE A 77 -10.56 -2.66 3.81
N SER A 78 -11.48 -2.12 3.00
CA SER A 78 -12.67 -2.85 2.56
C SER A 78 -12.32 -3.86 1.47
N ASN A 79 -13.02 -5.00 1.48
CA ASN A 79 -12.99 -5.98 0.38
C ASN A 79 -14.31 -6.00 -0.41
N GLU A 80 -15.16 -5.01 -0.21
CA GLU A 80 -16.37 -4.83 -0.99
C GLU A 80 -16.03 -4.12 -2.30
N GLY A 81 -16.54 -4.65 -3.42
CA GLY A 81 -16.33 -4.03 -4.72
C GLY A 81 -16.95 -2.64 -4.76
N LEU A 82 -16.12 -1.60 -4.89
CA LEU A 82 -16.64 -0.26 -5.16
C LEU A 82 -17.39 -0.29 -6.50
N SER A 83 -18.67 0.07 -6.47
CA SER A 83 -19.48 0.22 -7.68
C SER A 83 -18.88 1.37 -8.51
N GLY A 84 -18.24 1.02 -9.65
CA GLY A 84 -17.50 1.96 -10.51
C GLY A 84 -15.96 1.83 -10.42
N ALA A 85 -15.43 0.60 -10.37
CA ALA A 85 -14.02 0.29 -10.13
C ALA A 85 -13.03 1.19 -10.91
N VAL A 86 -12.32 2.05 -10.16
CA VAL A 86 -11.25 2.92 -10.68
C VAL A 86 -9.88 2.24 -10.57
N PHE A 87 -9.76 1.17 -9.77
CA PHE A 87 -8.49 0.49 -9.50
C PHE A 87 -8.62 -1.03 -9.48
N GLY A 88 -7.75 -1.72 -10.22
CA GLY A 88 -7.53 -3.16 -10.09
C GLY A 88 -8.82 -3.98 -10.25
N THR A 89 -9.05 -4.90 -9.31
CA THR A 89 -10.27 -5.72 -9.26
C THR A 89 -11.43 -5.02 -8.56
N GLY A 90 -11.21 -3.82 -8.00
CA GLY A 90 -12.12 -3.12 -7.10
C GLY A 90 -12.10 -3.64 -5.66
N ARG A 91 -11.24 -4.63 -5.35
CA ARG A 91 -11.08 -5.24 -4.03
C ARG A 91 -9.67 -5.03 -3.49
N LEU A 92 -9.53 -4.00 -2.65
CA LEU A 92 -8.21 -3.53 -2.22
C LEU A 92 -7.43 -4.57 -1.40
N LEU A 93 -8.11 -5.35 -0.56
CA LEU A 93 -7.44 -6.38 0.25
C LEU A 93 -6.93 -7.52 -0.64
N ASP A 94 -7.78 -8.04 -1.53
CA ASP A 94 -7.41 -9.10 -2.47
C ASP A 94 -6.23 -8.65 -3.35
N ASP A 95 -6.29 -7.44 -3.91
CA ASP A 95 -5.23 -6.87 -4.74
C ASP A 95 -3.91 -6.68 -3.97
N LEU A 96 -3.97 -6.27 -2.69
CA LEU A 96 -2.80 -6.13 -1.85
C LEU A 96 -2.15 -7.49 -1.56
N ILE A 97 -2.94 -8.52 -1.26
CA ILE A 97 -2.42 -9.87 -1.01
C ILE A 97 -1.77 -10.43 -2.29
N GLN A 98 -2.43 -10.29 -3.44
CA GLN A 98 -1.88 -10.70 -4.74
C GLN A 98 -0.62 -9.91 -5.11
N PHE A 99 -0.52 -8.63 -4.72
CA PHE A 99 0.70 -7.87 -4.96
C PHE A 99 1.87 -8.39 -4.11
N VAL A 100 1.60 -8.87 -2.89
CA VAL A 100 2.65 -9.34 -1.97
C VAL A 100 3.09 -10.78 -2.25
N TYR A 101 2.18 -11.65 -2.72
CA TYR A 101 2.39 -13.10 -2.94
C TYR A 101 2.12 -13.53 -4.38
#